data_AF-A0A956TSB8-F1
#
_entry.id   AF-A0A956TSB8-F1
#
_cell.length_a   1.000
_cell.length_b   1.000
_cell.length_c   1.000
_cell.angle_alpha   90.00
_cell.angle_beta   90.00
_cell.angle_gamma   90.00
#
_symmetry.space_group_name_H-M   'P 1'
#
loop_
_entity.id
_entity.type
_entity.pdbx_description
1 polymer ?
#
loop_
_entity_poly.entity_id
_entity_poly.type
_entity_poly.pdbx_seq_one_letter_code
_entity_poly.pdbx_strand_id
1 'polypeptide(L)'
;MRRDVLLQKSDSGEICLYDRRDNFHASFKNGTWVNDLVFQSYELEEFNLISDQKEIETVLAEARTALNCPLGKNKSDKAKSA
;
A
#
# COMPACT_ATOMS: atom_id res chain seq x y z
N MET A 1 7.36 -5.20 -18.91
CA MET A 1 7.90 -5.38 -17.54
C MET A 1 6.72 -5.47 -16.59
N ARG A 2 6.63 -6.50 -15.74
CA ARG A 2 5.66 -6.51 -14.63
C ARG A 2 6.23 -5.63 -13.51
N ARG A 3 5.46 -4.67 -13.01
CA ARG A 3 5.83 -3.86 -11.84
C ARG A 3 5.52 -4.66 -10.57
N ASP A 4 6.43 -4.61 -9.60
CA ASP A 4 6.26 -5.27 -8.30
C ASP A 4 5.35 -4.49 -7.37
N VAL A 5 5.23 -3.17 -7.58
CA VAL A 5 4.36 -2.29 -6.81
C VAL A 5 3.39 -1.58 -7.74
N LEU A 6 2.13 -1.52 -7.34
CA LEU A 6 1.07 -0.75 -7.99
C LEU A 6 0.65 0.37 -7.05
N LEU A 7 0.67 1.60 -7.55
CA LEU A 7 0.21 2.79 -6.87
C LEU A 7 -0.87 3.43 -7.72
N GLN A 8 -2.03 3.67 -7.13
CA GLN A 8 -3.08 4.46 -7.74
C GLN A 8 -3.45 5.61 -6.80
N LYS A 9 -3.74 6.78 -7.37
CA LYS A 9 -4.15 7.96 -6.62
C LYS A 9 -5.40 8.56 -7.24
N SER A 10 -6.31 9.04 -6.42
CA SER A 10 -7.43 9.85 -6.87
C SER A 10 -7.11 11.35 -6.79
N ASP A 11 -7.94 12.17 -7.41
CA ASP A 11 -7.83 13.63 -7.39
C ASP A 11 -8.10 14.22 -6.00
N SER A 12 -8.84 13.50 -5.14
CA SER A 12 -9.09 13.90 -3.75
C SER A 12 -7.91 13.58 -2.81
N GLY A 13 -6.87 12.91 -3.33
CA GLY A 13 -5.67 12.54 -2.59
C GLY A 13 -5.77 11.19 -1.89
N GLU A 14 -6.81 10.39 -2.17
CA GLU A 14 -6.89 9.00 -1.72
C GLU A 14 -5.90 8.12 -2.48
N ILE A 15 -5.39 7.08 -1.83
CA ILE A 15 -4.32 6.24 -2.37
C ILE A 15 -4.66 4.76 -2.22
N CYS A 16 -4.45 4.00 -3.30
CA CYS A 16 -4.39 2.54 -3.28
C CYS A 16 -2.96 2.08 -3.58
N LEU A 17 -2.41 1.24 -2.71
CA LEU A 17 -1.08 0.70 -2.85
C LEU A 17 -1.11 -0.82 -2.72
N TYR A 18 -0.46 -1.51 -3.67
CA TYR A 18 -0.28 -2.95 -3.63
C TYR A 18 1.16 -3.33 -3.97
N ASP A 19 1.83 -4.02 -3.05
CA ASP A 19 3.18 -4.54 -3.21
C ASP A 19 3.12 -6.07 -3.31
N ARG A 20 3.48 -6.59 -4.48
CA ARG A 20 3.43 -8.01 -4.81
C ARG A 20 4.50 -8.83 -4.11
N ARG A 21 5.55 -8.21 -3.59
CA ARG A 21 6.70 -8.91 -2.99
C ARG A 21 6.33 -9.64 -1.71
N ASP A 22 5.43 -9.07 -0.92
CA ASP A 22 4.95 -9.59 0.36
C ASP A 22 3.42 -9.57 0.51
N ASN A 23 2.69 -9.35 -0.59
CA ASN A 23 1.23 -9.17 -0.61
C ASN A 23 0.75 -8.03 0.31
N PHE A 24 1.59 -7.03 0.55
CA PHE A 24 1.21 -5.85 1.30
C PHE A 24 0.23 -5.00 0.48
N HIS A 25 -0.85 -4.60 1.12
CA HIS A 25 -1.86 -3.73 0.54
C HIS A 25 -2.18 -2.64 1.54
N ALA A 26 -2.24 -1.40 1.07
CA ALA A 26 -2.54 -0.27 1.93
C ALA A 26 -3.40 0.73 1.19
N SER A 27 -4.26 1.39 1.94
CA SER A 27 -5.07 2.49 1.46
C SER A 27 -4.85 3.72 2.32
N PHE A 28 -4.84 4.90 1.70
CA PHE A 28 -4.89 6.18 2.39
C PHE A 28 -6.26 6.80 2.16
N LYS A 29 -7.07 6.90 3.21
CA LYS A 29 -8.45 7.42 3.16
C LYS A 29 -8.65 8.40 4.31
N ASN A 30 -9.23 9.56 4.03
CA ASN A 30 -9.51 10.59 5.04
C ASN A 30 -8.32 10.92 5.96
N GLY A 31 -7.11 11.06 5.39
CA GLY A 31 -5.92 11.43 6.15
C GLY A 31 -5.25 10.30 6.93
N THR A 32 -5.72 9.05 6.81
CA THR A 32 -5.22 7.91 7.59
C THR A 32 -4.83 6.73 6.68
N TRP A 33 -3.73 6.07 7.02
CA TRP A 33 -3.31 4.81 6.41
C TRP A 33 -4.02 3.63 7.05
N VAL A 34 -4.50 2.71 6.22
CA VAL A 34 -5.10 1.44 6.63
C VAL A 34 -4.46 0.28 5.87
N ASN A 35 -4.20 -0.83 6.57
CA ASN A 35 -3.67 -2.06 5.99
C ASN A 35 -4.82 -2.95 5.46
N ASP A 36 -5.63 -2.36 4.58
CA ASP A 36 -6.78 -3.01 3.93
C ASP A 36 -7.10 -2.27 2.62
N LEU A 37 -7.81 -2.91 1.71
CA LEU A 37 -8.34 -2.30 0.48
C LEU A 37 -9.74 -1.75 0.76
N VAL A 38 -9.81 -0.48 1.14
CA VAL A 38 -11.08 0.13 1.61
C VAL A 38 -11.92 0.79 0.53
N PHE A 39 -11.44 0.82 -0.72
CA PHE A 39 -12.16 1.41 -1.84
C PHE A 39 -12.97 0.34 -2.55
N GLN A 40 -14.29 0.46 -2.46
CA GLN A 40 -15.20 -0.43 -3.17
C GLN A 40 -15.45 0.10 -4.57
N SER A 41 -15.70 -0.79 -5.54
CA SER A 41 -15.84 -0.47 -6.97
C SER A 41 -16.93 0.55 -7.32
N TYR A 42 -17.79 0.91 -6.37
CA TYR A 42 -18.86 1.91 -6.52
C TYR A 42 -18.50 3.29 -5.96
N GLU A 43 -17.41 3.43 -5.20
CA GLU A 43 -16.82 4.72 -4.86
C GLU A 43 -16.05 5.18 -6.11
N LEU A 44 -16.80 5.82 -7.03
CA LEU A 44 -16.41 6.29 -8.37
C LEU A 44 -15.34 7.41 -8.35
N GLU A 45 -14.34 7.34 -7.48
CA GLU A 45 -13.18 8.18 -7.66
C GLU A 45 -12.32 7.60 -8.80
N GLU A 46 -11.98 8.45 -9.77
CA GLU A 46 -11.07 8.06 -10.84
C GLU A 46 -9.66 7.93 -10.26
N PHE A 47 -9.27 6.68 -10.02
CA PHE A 47 -7.92 6.33 -9.59
C PHE A 47 -6.98 6.27 -10.79
N ASN A 48 -6.03 7.19 -10.84
CA ASN A 48 -4.99 7.23 -11.84
C ASN A 48 -3.81 6.33 -11.43
N LEU A 49 -3.38 5.46 -12.35
CA LEU A 49 -2.21 4.62 -12.14
C LEU A 49 -0.94 5.48 -12.23
N ILE A 50 -0.19 5.51 -11.15
CA ILE A 50 1.07 6.25 -11.08
C ILE A 50 2.19 5.41 -11.70
N SER A 51 3.01 6.06 -12.53
CA SER A 51 4.13 5.42 -13.23
C SER A 51 5.50 5.94 -12.80
N ASP A 52 5.54 7.03 -12.03
CA ASP A 52 6.76 7.58 -11.46
C ASP A 52 7.29 6.66 -10.34
N GLN A 53 8.48 6.09 -10.59
CA GLN A 53 9.10 5.15 -9.67
C GLN A 53 9.50 5.80 -8.34
N LYS A 54 9.94 7.07 -8.36
CA LYS A 54 10.35 7.79 -7.16
C LYS A 54 9.13 8.09 -6.29
N GLU A 55 8.00 8.46 -6.90
CA GLU A 55 6.75 8.66 -6.18
C GLU A 55 6.25 7.35 -5.57
N ILE A 56 6.28 6.25 -6.33
CA ILE A 56 5.92 4.91 -5.84
C ILE A 56 6.74 4.54 -4.60
N GLU A 57 8.07 4.71 -4.65
CA GLU A 57 8.96 4.37 -3.53
C GLU A 57 8.71 5.25 -2.30
N THR A 58 8.44 6.54 -2.52
CA THR A 58 8.12 7.49 -1.46
C THR A 58 6.84 7.10 -0.73
N VAL A 59 5.75 6.90 -1.48
CA VAL A 59 4.44 6.55 -0.90
C VAL A 59 4.48 5.17 -0.23
N LEU A 60 5.20 4.20 -0.81
CA LEU A 60 5.39 2.90 -0.19
C LEU A 60 6.10 2.99 1.16
N ALA A 61 7.16 3.79 1.25
CA ALA A 61 7.89 4.00 2.49
C ALA A 61 7.00 4.67 3.56
N GLU A 62 6.21 5.66 3.18
CA GLU A 62 5.24 6.32 4.06
C GLU A 62 4.18 5.33 4.57
N ALA A 63 3.54 4.57 3.68
CA ALA A 63 2.51 3.60 4.04
C ALA A 63 3.03 2.54 5.02
N ARG A 64 4.22 1.99 4.73
CA ARG A 64 4.85 0.98 5.60
C ARG A 64 5.24 1.55 6.96
N THR A 65 5.72 2.78 7.00
CA THR A 65 6.07 3.46 8.25
C THR A 65 4.83 3.72 9.09
N ALA A 66 3.77 4.27 8.49
CA ALA A 66 2.51 4.56 9.18
C ALA A 66 1.85 3.29 9.73
N LEU A 67 1.96 2.18 9.01
CA LEU A 67 1.37 0.89 9.40
C LEU A 67 2.31 -0.01 10.22
N ASN A 68 3.53 0.46 10.55
CA ASN A 68 4.57 -0.33 11.21
C ASN A 68 4.84 -1.69 10.52
N CYS A 69 4.80 -1.70 9.17
CA CYS A 69 4.93 -2.88 8.32
C CYS A 69 6.15 -2.77 7.37
N PRO A 70 7.40 -2.80 7.88
CA PRO A 70 8.58 -2.78 7.03
C PRO A 70 8.61 -4.01 6.11
N LEU A 71 9.17 -3.85 4.91
CA LEU A 71 9.35 -4.95 3.95
C LEU A 71 10.23 -6.03 4.59
N GLY A 72 9.61 -7.13 5.02
CA GLY A 72 10.28 -8.31 5.56
C GLY A 72 11.15 -8.10 6.80
N LYS A 73 10.60 -8.37 7.99
CA LYS A 73 11.19 -9.46 8.78
C LYS A 73 10.25 -10.64 8.63
N ASN A 74 10.78 -11.77 8.13
CA ASN A 74 10.06 -13.03 7.99
C ASN A 74 9.10 -13.25 9.17
N LYS A 75 7.86 -13.66 8.88
CA LYS A 75 6.97 -14.29 9.87
C LYS A 75 7.51 -15.68 10.23
N SER A 76 8.75 -15.77 10.74
CA SER A 76 9.32 -16.99 11.31
C SER A 76 9.34 -17.00 12.84
N ASP A 77 8.99 -15.89 13.52
CA ASP A 77 9.09 -15.80 14.99
C ASP A 77 7.73 -15.75 15.72
N LYS A 78 6.74 -16.53 15.26
CA LYS A 78 5.63 -16.95 16.13
C LYS A 78 5.34 -18.43 15.98
N ALA A 79 6.36 -19.25 16.22
CA ALA A 79 6.18 -20.65 16.58
C ALA A 79 7.26 -21.03 17.61
N LYS A 80 7.02 -20.69 18.88
CA LYS A 80 7.49 -21.32 20.14
C LYS A 80 7.77 -20.28 21.23
N SER A 81 6.72 -19.99 22.00
CA SER A 81 6.83 -19.92 23.46
C SER A 81 5.82 -20.97 23.94
N ALA A 82 6.29 -22.18 24.25
CA ALA A 82 6.71 -22.62 25.58
C ALA A 82 5.50 -22.77 26.51
#